data_AF-A0A939I7T3-F1
#
_entry.id   AF-A0A939I7T3-F1
#
_cell.length_a   1.000
_cell.length_b   1.000
_cell.length_c   1.000
_cell.angle_alpha   90.00
_cell.angle_beta   90.00
_cell.angle_gamma   90.00
#
_symmetry.space_group_name_H-M   'P 1'
#
loop_
_entity.id
_entity.type
_entity.pdbx_description
1 polymer ?
#
loop_
_entity_poly.entity_id
_entity_poly.type
_entity_poly.pdbx_seq_one_letter_code
_entity_poly.pdbx_strand_id
1 'polypeptide(L)'
;MRQRYSFHLDRGGHSVTVNVRSGLITETELLVDGKECAFHRVHGHGDYPLTLSAQLAEEPPRPLSVRLDRTGRAEHPLACVLEVEGTEHPMPERTAR
;
A
#
# COMPACT_ATOMS: atom_id res chain seq x y z
N MET A 1 -15.30 -13.66 -7.07
CA MET A 1 -13.95 -14.01 -6.59
C MET A 1 -13.37 -12.79 -5.87
N ARG A 2 -12.69 -13.00 -4.73
CA ARG A 2 -11.97 -11.91 -4.04
C ARG A 2 -10.62 -11.71 -4.72
N GLN A 3 -10.37 -10.51 -5.23
CA GLN A 3 -9.08 -10.13 -5.81
C GLN A 3 -8.12 -9.73 -4.69
N ARG A 4 -6.85 -10.03 -4.85
CA ARG A 4 -5.81 -9.70 -3.89
C ARG A 4 -4.65 -9.06 -4.63
N TYR A 5 -4.17 -7.94 -4.10
CA TYR A 5 -3.00 -7.23 -4.59
C TYR A 5 -2.06 -7.02 -3.41
N SER A 6 -0.77 -7.14 -3.66
CA SER A 6 0.27 -6.91 -2.66
C SER A 6 1.37 -6.11 -3.31
N PHE A 7 1.75 -5.00 -2.70
CA PHE A 7 2.85 -4.14 -3.14
C PHE A 7 3.91 -4.13 -2.06
N HIS A 8 5.18 -4.19 -2.44
CA HIS A 8 6.26 -4.30 -1.48
C HIS A 8 7.51 -3.57 -1.96
N LEU A 9 8.17 -2.88 -1.05
CA LEU A 9 9.45 -2.23 -1.27
C LEU A 9 10.26 -2.19 0.01
N ASP A 10 11.51 -2.60 -0.07
CA ASP A 10 12.52 -2.35 0.96
C ASP A 10 13.12 -0.97 0.75
N ARG A 11 13.07 -0.11 1.77
CA ARG A 11 13.60 1.26 1.71
C ARG A 11 14.16 1.67 3.07
N GLY A 12 15.39 2.21 3.08
CA GLY A 12 15.99 2.75 4.31
C GLY A 12 16.22 1.71 5.41
N GLY A 13 16.30 0.41 5.07
CA GLY A 13 16.38 -0.67 6.07
C GLY A 13 15.03 -1.15 6.60
N HIS A 14 13.93 -0.58 6.11
CA HIS A 14 12.57 -0.97 6.46
C HIS A 14 11.87 -1.67 5.30
N SER A 15 11.03 -2.65 5.64
CA SER A 15 10.15 -3.32 4.68
C SER A 15 8.78 -2.65 4.72
N VAL A 16 8.35 -2.04 3.61
CA VAL A 16 7.01 -1.47 3.48
C VAL A 16 6.16 -2.37 2.60
N THR A 17 4.98 -2.77 3.09
CA THR A 17 4.05 -3.63 2.37
C THR A 17 2.65 -3.06 2.40
N VAL A 18 1.97 -3.05 1.25
CA VAL A 18 0.55 -2.69 1.14
C VAL A 18 -0.21 -3.87 0.58
N ASN A 19 -1.21 -4.36 1.32
CA ASN A 19 -2.08 -5.42 0.82
C ASN A 19 -3.50 -4.90 0.61
N VAL A 20 -4.11 -5.27 -0.51
CA VAL A 20 -5.48 -4.93 -0.87
C VAL A 20 -6.26 -6.22 -1.10
N ARG A 21 -7.38 -6.38 -0.40
CA ARG A 21 -8.33 -7.48 -0.59
C ARG A 21 -9.65 -6.91 -1.06
N SER A 22 -9.95 -7.03 -2.35
CA SER A 22 -11.14 -6.44 -2.98
C SER A 22 -12.25 -7.45 -3.27
N GLY A 23 -13.49 -7.03 -3.07
CA GLY A 23 -14.72 -7.82 -3.22
C GLY A 23 -15.95 -6.97 -2.90
N LEU A 24 -16.94 -7.52 -2.17
CA LEU A 24 -18.06 -6.73 -1.64
C LEU A 24 -17.59 -5.62 -0.69
N ILE A 25 -16.51 -5.89 0.02
CA ILE A 25 -15.78 -4.95 0.87
C ILE A 25 -14.33 -5.00 0.41
N THR A 26 -13.74 -3.82 0.25
CA THR A 26 -12.31 -3.65 0.00
C THR A 26 -11.61 -3.27 1.30
N GLU A 27 -10.61 -4.07 1.66
CA GLU A 27 -9.74 -3.86 2.82
C GLU A 27 -8.34 -3.56 2.32
N THR A 28 -7.73 -2.49 2.82
CA THR A 28 -6.35 -2.09 2.52
C THR A 28 -5.58 -1.97 3.83
N GLU A 29 -4.46 -2.67 3.94
CA GLU A 29 -3.55 -2.61 5.09
C GLU A 29 -2.17 -2.12 4.64
N LEU A 30 -1.55 -1.29 5.47
CA LEU A 30 -0.17 -0.84 5.35
C LEU A 30 0.62 -1.44 6.50
N LEU A 31 1.67 -2.18 6.15
CA LEU A 31 2.59 -2.80 7.08
C LEU A 31 3.97 -2.15 6.96
N VAL A 32 4.61 -1.87 8.10
CA VAL A 32 6.03 -1.51 8.20
C VAL A 32 6.71 -2.56 9.05
N ASP A 33 7.76 -3.19 8.51
CA ASP A 33 8.49 -4.29 9.15
C ASP A 33 7.57 -5.43 9.63
N GLY A 34 6.52 -5.69 8.85
CA GLY A 34 5.51 -6.72 9.13
C GLY A 34 4.46 -6.33 10.16
N LYS A 35 4.53 -5.13 10.76
CA LYS A 35 3.53 -4.61 11.69
C LYS A 35 2.51 -3.72 10.97
N GLU A 36 1.22 -3.93 11.23
CA GLU A 36 0.17 -3.03 10.73
C GLU A 36 0.29 -1.64 11.34
N CYS A 37 0.40 -0.65 10.47
CA CYS A 37 0.51 0.77 10.84
C CYS A 37 -0.71 1.58 10.39
N ALA A 38 -1.41 1.15 9.35
CA ALA A 38 -2.66 1.75 8.92
C ALA A 38 -3.58 0.73 8.26
N PHE A 39 -4.89 0.96 8.37
CA PHE A 39 -5.93 0.11 7.81
C PHE A 39 -7.09 0.96 7.29
N HIS A 40 -7.64 0.58 6.14
CA HIS A 40 -8.80 1.23 5.54
C HIS A 40 -9.77 0.21 4.96
N ARG A 41 -11.07 0.44 5.16
CA ARG A 41 -12.14 -0.49 4.78
C ARG A 41 -13.35 0.25 4.25
N VAL A 42 -13.77 -0.10 3.04
CA VAL A 42 -14.92 0.50 2.35
C VAL A 42 -15.74 -0.54 1.61
N HIS A 43 -17.02 -0.24 1.37
CA HIS A 43 -17.88 -1.10 0.55
C HIS A 43 -17.54 -0.95 -0.94
N GLY A 44 -17.72 -2.02 -1.71
CA GLY A 44 -17.44 -2.05 -3.13
C GLY A 44 -15.95 -2.18 -3.45
N HIS A 45 -15.55 -1.63 -4.60
CA HIS A 45 -14.25 -1.89 -5.21
C HIS A 45 -13.09 -1.03 -4.67
N GLY A 46 -13.35 -0.17 -3.68
CA GLY A 46 -12.36 0.77 -3.13
C GLY A 46 -12.52 2.19 -3.67
N ASP A 47 -12.25 3.18 -2.82
CA ASP A 47 -12.22 4.59 -3.16
C ASP A 47 -10.79 5.00 -3.49
N TYR A 48 -10.54 5.44 -4.72
CA TYR A 48 -9.21 5.80 -5.21
C TYR A 48 -9.20 7.23 -5.78
N PRO A 49 -8.12 8.01 -5.61
CA PRO A 49 -6.87 7.63 -4.94
C PRO A 49 -7.04 7.43 -3.42
N LEU A 50 -6.35 6.43 -2.88
CA LEU A 50 -6.32 6.16 -1.44
C LEU A 50 -4.91 6.43 -0.91
N THR A 51 -4.80 7.30 0.08
CA THR A 51 -3.55 7.55 0.80
C THR A 51 -3.64 6.99 2.22
N LEU A 52 -2.65 6.20 2.62
CA LEU A 52 -2.44 5.77 4.00
C LEU A 52 -1.12 6.34 4.52
N SER A 53 -1.12 6.82 5.77
CA SER A 53 0.06 7.40 6.40
C SER A 53 0.53 6.53 7.56
N ALA A 54 1.84 6.48 7.76
CA ALA A 54 2.49 5.77 8.87
C ALA A 54 3.80 6.47 9.25
N GLN A 55 4.56 5.84 10.14
CA GLN A 55 5.90 6.28 10.52
C GLN A 55 6.84 5.06 10.56
N LEU A 56 8.09 5.26 10.12
CA LEU A 56 9.18 4.35 10.38
C LEU A 56 9.62 4.51 11.84
N ALA A 57 9.87 3.39 12.52
CA ALA A 57 10.27 3.34 13.92
C ALA A 57 11.76 3.66 14.10
N GLU A 58 12.20 4.77 13.52
CA GLU A 58 13.53 5.36 13.67
C GLU A 58 13.52 6.43 14.78
N GLU A 59 14.70 6.92 15.16
CA GLU A 59 14.86 8.06 16.08
C GLU A 59 15.60 9.20 15.35
N PRO A 60 14.92 10.33 15.03
CA PRO A 60 13.50 10.60 15.26
C PRO A 60 12.56 9.78 14.34
N PRO A 61 11.28 9.57 14.71
CA PRO A 61 10.33 8.86 13.87
C PRO A 61 10.17 9.52 12.50
N ARG A 62 10.35 8.75 11.43
CA ARG A 62 10.32 9.27 10.06
C ARG A 62 8.93 9.07 9.46
N PRO A 63 8.22 10.12 9.01
CA PRO A 63 6.90 9.98 8.40
C PRO A 63 7.00 9.33 7.01
N LEU A 64 5.98 8.54 6.67
CA LEU A 64 5.79 7.98 5.35
C LEU A 64 4.32 8.01 4.95
N SER A 65 4.06 8.00 3.65
CA SER A 65 2.72 7.72 3.12
C SER A 65 2.79 6.75 1.94
N VAL A 66 1.71 6.03 1.70
CA VAL A 66 1.53 5.25 0.48
C VAL A 66 0.28 5.73 -0.23
N ARG A 67 0.36 5.88 -1.55
CA ARG A 67 -0.75 6.26 -2.40
C ARG A 67 -1.06 5.10 -3.35
N LEU A 68 -2.33 4.71 -3.40
CA LEU A 68 -2.87 3.74 -4.34
C LEU A 68 -3.73 4.44 -5.39
N ASP A 69 -3.50 4.11 -6.65
CA ASP A 69 -4.22 4.66 -7.80
C ASP A 69 -4.77 3.57 -8.70
N ARG A 70 -5.87 3.88 -9.41
CA ARG A 70 -6.36 3.05 -10.52
C ARG A 70 -5.49 3.26 -11.75
N THR A 71 -5.04 2.17 -12.37
CA THR A 71 -4.27 2.25 -13.62
C THR A 71 -5.15 2.21 -14.87
N GLY A 72 -6.39 1.74 -14.73
CA GLY A 72 -7.28 1.41 -15.85
C GLY A 72 -6.92 0.11 -16.59
N ARG A 73 -5.91 -0.64 -16.15
CA ARG A 73 -5.46 -1.89 -16.79
C ARG A 73 -6.02 -3.12 -16.07
N ALA A 74 -6.47 -4.13 -16.79
CA ALA A 74 -7.07 -5.32 -16.17
C ALA A 74 -6.05 -6.18 -15.39
N GLU A 75 -4.84 -6.28 -15.91
CA GLU A 75 -3.75 -7.14 -15.40
C GLU A 75 -3.02 -6.55 -14.20
N HIS A 76 -2.90 -5.21 -14.14
CA HIS A 76 -2.33 -4.47 -13.01
C HIS A 76 -3.27 -3.32 -12.64
N PRO A 77 -4.44 -3.58 -12.04
CA PRO A 77 -5.50 -2.58 -11.90
C PRO A 77 -5.20 -1.48 -10.88
N LEU A 78 -4.15 -1.68 -10.06
CA LEU A 78 -3.69 -0.73 -9.07
C LEU A 78 -2.19 -0.45 -9.27
N ALA A 79 -1.81 0.80 -9.02
CA ALA A 79 -0.42 1.20 -8.81
C ALA A 79 -0.26 1.67 -7.37
N CYS A 80 0.92 1.47 -6.80
CA CYS A 80 1.25 1.92 -5.45
C CYS A 80 2.54 2.73 -5.47
N VAL A 81 2.54 3.88 -4.79
CA VAL A 81 3.71 4.75 -4.62
C VAL A 81 3.92 4.97 -3.14
N LEU A 82 5.13 4.70 -2.66
CA LEU A 82 5.62 5.08 -1.34
C LEU A 82 6.20 6.50 -1.43
N GLU A 83 5.78 7.39 -0.55
CA GLU A 83 6.45 8.66 -0.30
C GLU A 83 7.16 8.61 1.05
N VAL A 84 8.46 8.87 1.05
CA VAL A 84 9.28 9.04 2.25
C VAL A 84 10.15 10.28 2.06
N GLU A 85 10.17 11.18 3.05
CA GLU A 85 10.95 12.43 3.00
C GLU A 85 10.72 13.25 1.71
N GLY A 86 9.48 13.30 1.24
CA GLY A 86 9.10 14.01 0.02
C GLY A 86 9.61 13.38 -1.28
N THR A 87 10.19 12.17 -1.21
CA THR A 87 10.61 11.40 -2.39
C THR A 87 9.62 10.29 -2.68
N GLU A 88 9.12 10.23 -3.91
CA GLU A 88 8.24 9.17 -4.38
C GLU A 88 9.01 7.95 -4.90
N HIS A 89 8.53 6.76 -4.56
CA HIS A 89 9.08 5.47 -4.93
C HIS A 89 7.96 4.53 -5.40
N PRO A 90 7.92 4.14 -6.69
CA PRO A 90 6.97 3.13 -7.15
C PRO A 90 7.19 1.81 -6.42
N MET A 91 6.12 1.23 -5.87
CA MET A 91 6.17 -0.08 -5.23
C MET A 91 5.69 -1.14 -6.24
N PRO A 92 6.54 -2.12 -6.61
CA PRO A 92 6.13 -3.18 -7.53
C PRO A 92 5.06 -4.08 -6.91
N GLU A 93 4.11 -4.52 -7.74
CA GLU A 93 3.14 -5.56 -7.36
C GLU A 93 3.83 -6.92 -7.26
N ARG A 94 3.64 -7.62 -6.13
CA ARG A 94 4.03 -9.01 -5.97
C ARG A 94 2.92 -9.89 -6.52
N THR A 95 3.19 -10.61 -7.60
CA THR A 95 2.30 -11.67 -8.07
C THR A 95 2.25 -12.76 -7.00
N ALA A 96 1.06 -13.12 -6.53
CA ALA A 96 0.89 -14.32 -5.74
C ALA A 96 1.32 -15.51 -6.60
N ARG A 97 2.38 -16.22 -6.19
CA ARG A 97 2.72 -17.54 -6.74
C ARG A 97 1.71 -18.58 -6.30
#